data_AF-A0A5J4JFG4-F1
#
_entry.id   AF-A0A5J4JFG4-F1
#
_cell.length_a   1.000
_cell.length_b   1.000
_cell.length_c   1.000
_cell.angle_alpha   90.00
_cell.angle_beta   90.00
_cell.angle_gamma   90.00
#
_symmetry.space_group_name_H-M   'P 1'
#
loop_
_entity.id
_entity.type
_entity.pdbx_description
1 polymer ?
#
loop_
_entity_poly.entity_id
_entity_poly.type
_entity_poly.pdbx_seq_one_letter_code
_entity_poly.pdbx_strand_id
1 'polypeptide(L)'
;MAKRILIVVLALGLAGTAAWAYKEHRDKQAVLLNAENTYQRAFHDLTYKMDLLHDEIGNTLAMNSQKSLSPALAEVWRLTSEAHADVGQLPLSLLPFNKTEEFLVNIGNFSYRTAVRDLDKEPLTDKEYASLKKLYAQSRDIQDELRDVQKNVLQNNLRWMDVELALATGKEAKDNTIIDGFKTVERTVKGYDNADLNSPSFANFQNRDDNYKHLQGRMVSKKEAIETAKNYAGIKNTRSAEAKPNEKGAHFSFYSVSLKDKDGHEITADITRKGGYPIWFFTSARSADKTLA
;
A
#
# COMPACT_ATOMS: atom_id res chain seq x y z
N MET A 1 -62.34 20.51 8.50
CA MET A 1 -61.23 20.90 7.60
C MET A 1 -59.87 20.43 8.11
N ALA A 2 -59.47 20.72 9.35
CA ALA A 2 -58.15 20.36 9.89
C ALA A 2 -57.74 18.88 9.72
N LYS A 3 -58.65 17.92 9.97
CA LYS A 3 -58.38 16.48 9.77
C LYS A 3 -58.04 16.13 8.32
N ARG A 4 -58.66 16.78 7.33
CA ARG A 4 -58.38 16.53 5.90
C ARG A 4 -57.03 17.09 5.48
N ILE A 5 -56.67 18.27 6.00
CA ILE A 5 -55.35 18.87 5.76
C ILE A 5 -54.25 18.00 6.35
N LEU A 6 -54.43 17.51 7.59
CA LEU A 6 -53.48 16.61 8.24
C LEU A 6 -53.25 15.31 7.43
N ILE A 7 -54.33 14.70 6.92
CA ILE A 7 -54.24 13.49 6.09
C ILE A 7 -53.45 13.75 4.81
N VAL A 8 -53.67 14.89 4.14
CA VAL A 8 -52.93 15.26 2.93
C VAL A 8 -51.44 15.48 3.23
N VAL A 9 -51.11 16.18 4.32
CA VAL A 9 -49.72 16.40 4.74
C VAL A 9 -49.02 15.08 5.08
N LEU A 10 -49.70 14.17 5.79
CA LEU A 10 -49.15 12.85 6.10
C LEU A 10 -48.98 12.00 4.83
N ALA A 11 -49.91 12.07 3.89
CA ALA A 11 -49.80 11.37 2.61
C ALA A 11 -48.62 11.88 1.77
N LEU A 12 -48.40 13.20 1.73
CA LEU A 12 -47.24 13.79 1.07
C LEU A 12 -45.93 13.42 1.78
N GLY A 13 -45.94 13.38 3.11
CA GLY A 13 -44.80 12.91 3.90
C GLY A 13 -44.44 11.45 3.58
N LEU A 14 -45.44 10.56 3.55
CA LEU A 14 -45.26 9.16 3.18
C LEU A 14 -44.79 8.97 1.74
N ALA A 15 -45.33 9.75 0.79
CA ALA A 15 -44.88 9.71 -0.59
C ALA A 15 -43.43 10.18 -0.73
N GLY A 16 -43.05 11.24 0.01
CA GLY A 16 -41.68 11.74 0.06
C GLY A 16 -40.70 10.73 0.65
N THR A 17 -41.04 10.09 1.77
CA THR A 17 -40.17 9.07 2.38
C THR A 17 -40.07 7.82 1.53
N ALA A 18 -41.15 7.39 0.87
CA ALA A 18 -41.12 6.26 -0.06
C ALA A 18 -40.22 6.54 -1.28
N ALA A 19 -40.32 7.74 -1.87
CA ALA A 19 -39.47 8.15 -2.99
C ALA A 19 -37.99 8.24 -2.57
N TRP A 20 -37.71 8.80 -1.38
CA TRP A 20 -36.36 8.86 -0.82
C TRP A 20 -35.80 7.46 -0.54
N ALA A 21 -36.58 6.58 0.10
CA ALA A 21 -36.16 5.20 0.39
C ALA A 21 -35.86 4.40 -0.88
N TYR A 22 -36.68 4.60 -1.93
CA TYR A 22 -36.43 3.97 -3.23
C TYR A 22 -35.14 4.48 -3.88
N LYS A 23 -34.91 5.80 -3.85
CA LYS A 23 -33.67 6.40 -4.37
C LYS A 23 -32.45 5.91 -3.60
N GLU A 24 -32.49 5.95 -2.27
CA GLU A 24 -31.43 5.47 -1.38
C GLU A 24 -31.11 4.00 -1.66
N HIS A 25 -32.13 3.16 -1.83
CA HIS A 25 -31.94 1.75 -2.16
C HIS A 25 -31.23 1.55 -3.50
N ARG A 26 -31.58 2.34 -4.52
CA ARG A 26 -30.93 2.29 -5.84
C ARG A 26 -29.49 2.78 -5.79
N ASP A 27 -29.25 3.90 -5.14
CA ASP A 27 -27.91 4.49 -5.02
C ASP A 27 -26.99 3.52 -4.26
N LYS A 28 -27.48 2.91 -3.17
CA LYS A 28 -26.76 1.87 -2.43
C LYS A 28 -26.43 0.66 -3.31
N GLN A 29 -27.38 0.14 -4.08
CA GLN A 29 -27.11 -0.99 -4.98
C GLN A 29 -26.08 -0.63 -6.06
N ALA A 30 -26.14 0.58 -6.61
CA ALA A 30 -25.18 1.04 -7.62
C ALA A 30 -23.76 1.12 -7.05
N VAL A 31 -23.60 1.62 -5.81
CA VAL A 31 -22.29 1.65 -5.12
C VAL A 31 -21.76 0.24 -4.87
N LEU A 32 -22.59 -0.67 -4.34
CA LEU A 32 -22.18 -2.06 -4.07
C LEU A 32 -21.77 -2.79 -5.35
N LEU A 33 -22.50 -2.59 -6.45
CA LEU A 33 -22.16 -3.17 -7.75
C LEU A 33 -20.88 -2.57 -8.32
N ASN A 34 -20.67 -1.25 -8.19
CA ASN A 34 -19.44 -0.62 -8.65
C ASN A 34 -18.21 -1.13 -7.89
N ALA A 35 -18.31 -1.25 -6.57
CA ALA A 35 -17.26 -1.80 -5.74
C ALA A 35 -16.98 -3.28 -6.08
N GLU A 36 -18.02 -4.10 -6.22
CA GLU A 36 -17.88 -5.50 -6.67
C GLU A 36 -17.13 -5.59 -8.02
N ASN A 37 -17.53 -4.79 -9.02
CA ASN A 37 -16.87 -4.76 -10.32
C ASN A 37 -15.41 -4.29 -10.22
N THR A 38 -15.12 -3.37 -9.31
CA THR A 38 -13.77 -2.87 -9.09
C THR A 38 -12.89 -3.95 -8.47
N TYR A 39 -13.38 -4.68 -7.47
CA TYR A 39 -12.65 -5.79 -6.86
C TYR A 39 -12.42 -6.94 -7.82
N GLN A 40 -13.44 -7.32 -8.60
CA GLN A 40 -13.30 -8.34 -9.63
C GLN A 40 -12.25 -7.96 -10.67
N ARG A 41 -12.29 -6.71 -11.15
CA ARG A 41 -11.31 -6.21 -12.12
C ARG A 41 -9.91 -6.18 -11.53
N ALA A 42 -9.73 -5.56 -10.37
CA ALA A 42 -8.43 -5.44 -9.71
C ALA A 42 -7.81 -6.81 -9.45
N PHE A 43 -8.59 -7.77 -8.96
CA PHE A 43 -8.10 -9.12 -8.72
C PHE A 43 -7.75 -9.87 -10.01
N HIS A 44 -8.55 -9.71 -11.06
CA HIS A 44 -8.26 -10.28 -12.38
C HIS A 44 -6.98 -9.69 -12.98
N ASP A 45 -6.86 -8.36 -12.96
CA ASP A 45 -5.70 -7.63 -13.48
C ASP A 45 -4.44 -7.99 -12.70
N LEU A 46 -4.52 -8.12 -11.37
CA LEU A 46 -3.43 -8.63 -10.53
C LEU A 46 -2.99 -10.02 -10.95
N THR A 47 -3.95 -10.95 -11.08
CA THR A 47 -3.67 -12.35 -11.46
C THR A 47 -3.00 -12.40 -12.84
N TYR A 48 -3.54 -11.65 -13.81
CA TYR A 48 -2.98 -11.56 -15.15
C TYR A 48 -1.59 -10.93 -15.19
N LYS A 49 -1.36 -9.85 -14.43
CA LYS A 49 -0.02 -9.22 -14.35
C LYS A 49 0.98 -10.10 -13.63
N MET A 50 0.56 -10.93 -12.68
CA MET A 50 1.43 -11.91 -12.05
C MET A 50 1.86 -13.00 -13.05
N ASP A 51 0.97 -13.43 -13.95
CA ASP A 51 1.32 -14.32 -15.07
C ASP A 51 2.39 -13.68 -15.96
N LEU A 52 2.15 -12.44 -16.42
CA LEU A 52 3.09 -11.69 -17.25
C LEU A 52 4.43 -11.47 -16.55
N LEU A 53 4.39 -11.17 -15.25
CA LEU A 53 5.58 -10.97 -14.45
C LEU A 53 6.42 -12.25 -14.36
N HIS A 54 5.79 -13.40 -14.13
CA HIS A 54 6.48 -14.68 -14.12
C HIS A 54 7.15 -14.98 -15.47
N ASP A 55 6.41 -14.81 -16.57
CA ASP A 55 6.91 -15.03 -17.92
C ASP A 55 8.08 -14.09 -18.25
N GLU A 56 7.98 -12.80 -17.92
CA GLU A 56 9.02 -11.83 -18.24
C GLU A 56 10.29 -12.03 -17.40
N ILE A 57 10.16 -12.45 -16.14
CA ILE A 57 11.32 -12.88 -15.34
C ILE A 57 11.98 -14.11 -15.98
N GLY A 58 11.18 -15.08 -16.46
CA GLY A 58 11.67 -16.27 -17.16
C GLY A 58 12.41 -15.91 -18.45
N ASN A 59 11.84 -15.01 -19.26
CA ASN A 59 12.47 -14.47 -20.46
C ASN A 59 13.81 -13.81 -20.12
N THR A 60 13.83 -12.94 -19.09
CA THR A 60 15.04 -12.27 -18.61
C THR A 60 16.13 -13.27 -18.22
N LEU A 61 15.78 -14.38 -17.56
CA LEU A 61 16.72 -15.44 -17.17
C LEU A 61 17.29 -16.23 -18.36
N ALA A 62 16.50 -16.37 -19.43
CA ALA A 62 16.88 -17.07 -20.66
C ALA A 62 17.68 -16.19 -21.64
N MET A 63 17.66 -14.86 -21.46
CA MET A 63 18.43 -13.93 -22.28
C MET A 63 19.93 -14.05 -21.99
N ASN A 64 20.71 -14.17 -23.07
CA ASN A 64 22.16 -14.33 -23.00
C ASN A 64 22.94 -13.03 -23.37
N SER A 65 22.23 -11.96 -23.74
CA SER A 65 22.83 -10.70 -24.19
C SER A 65 22.50 -9.54 -23.24
N GLN A 66 23.54 -8.82 -22.82
CA GLN A 66 23.47 -7.68 -21.88
C GLN A 66 22.58 -6.54 -22.42
N LYS A 67 22.57 -6.31 -23.74
CA LYS A 67 21.74 -5.30 -24.41
C LYS A 67 20.22 -5.54 -24.32
N SER A 68 19.81 -6.79 -24.16
CA SER A 68 18.38 -7.17 -24.06
C SER A 68 17.89 -7.22 -22.61
N LEU A 69 18.81 -7.33 -21.65
CA LEU A 69 18.49 -7.45 -20.23
C LEU A 69 17.92 -6.16 -19.64
N SER A 70 18.46 -4.98 -19.99
CA SER A 70 17.94 -3.71 -19.44
C SER A 70 16.49 -3.44 -19.82
N PRO A 71 16.06 -3.58 -21.09
CA PRO A 71 14.65 -3.46 -21.46
C PRO A 71 13.73 -4.48 -20.76
N ALA A 72 14.16 -5.74 -20.66
CA ALA A 72 13.36 -6.79 -19.99
C ALA A 72 13.15 -6.49 -18.50
N LEU A 73 14.21 -6.05 -17.80
CA LEU A 73 14.12 -5.65 -16.39
C LEU A 73 13.29 -4.38 -16.20
N ALA A 74 13.28 -3.46 -17.16
CA ALA A 74 12.39 -2.30 -17.13
C ALA A 74 10.91 -2.72 -17.25
N GLU A 75 10.63 -3.74 -18.05
CA GLU A 75 9.28 -4.31 -18.17
C GLU A 75 8.85 -5.03 -16.89
N VAL A 76 9.73 -5.81 -16.26
CA VAL A 76 9.51 -6.40 -14.93
C VAL A 76 9.17 -5.32 -13.90
N TRP A 77 9.88 -4.18 -13.91
CA TRP A 77 9.57 -3.04 -13.04
C TRP A 77 8.19 -2.41 -13.33
N ARG A 78 7.82 -2.26 -14.61
CA ARG A 78 6.50 -1.76 -14.99
C ARG A 78 5.38 -2.70 -14.50
N LEU A 79 5.50 -4.00 -14.77
CA LEU A 79 4.51 -5.01 -14.39
C LEU A 79 4.33 -5.11 -12.87
N THR A 80 5.42 -5.08 -12.11
CA THR A 80 5.35 -5.08 -10.63
C THR A 80 4.68 -3.83 -10.08
N SER A 81 4.95 -2.66 -10.67
CA SER A 81 4.31 -1.40 -10.27
C SER A 81 2.81 -1.42 -10.53
N GLU A 82 2.38 -1.96 -11.67
CA GLU A 82 0.96 -2.10 -12.01
C GLU A 82 0.27 -3.15 -11.14
N ALA A 83 0.89 -4.29 -10.89
CA ALA A 83 0.36 -5.31 -9.98
C ALA A 83 0.20 -4.77 -8.56
N HIS A 84 1.18 -3.99 -8.08
CA HIS A 84 1.10 -3.35 -6.76
C HIS A 84 -0.06 -2.35 -6.67
N ALA A 85 -0.34 -1.61 -7.74
CA ALA A 85 -1.50 -0.72 -7.80
C ALA A 85 -2.85 -1.47 -7.78
N ASP A 86 -2.91 -2.67 -8.35
CA ASP A 86 -4.11 -3.51 -8.31
C ASP A 86 -4.35 -4.11 -6.92
N VAL A 87 -3.28 -4.54 -6.23
CA VAL A 87 -3.38 -5.03 -4.84
C VAL A 87 -3.99 -3.95 -3.95
N GLY A 88 -3.57 -2.69 -4.09
CA GLY A 88 -4.12 -1.56 -3.34
C GLY A 88 -5.61 -1.24 -3.62
N GLN A 89 -6.19 -1.79 -4.69
CA GLN A 89 -7.62 -1.65 -5.01
C GLN A 89 -8.47 -2.80 -4.45
N LEU A 90 -7.86 -3.88 -3.94
CA LEU A 90 -8.58 -4.97 -3.30
C LEU A 90 -9.20 -4.49 -1.96
N PRO A 91 -10.20 -5.20 -1.43
CA PRO A 91 -10.85 -4.80 -0.18
C PRO A 91 -9.85 -4.87 0.97
N LEU A 92 -9.37 -3.70 1.44
CA LEU A 92 -8.35 -3.57 2.49
C LEU A 92 -8.79 -4.14 3.86
N SER A 93 -10.09 -4.43 4.01
CA SER A 93 -10.67 -5.08 5.18
C SER A 93 -10.42 -6.59 5.22
N LEU A 94 -10.06 -7.23 4.10
CA LEU A 94 -10.05 -8.69 3.96
C LEU A 94 -8.88 -9.40 4.64
N LEU A 95 -7.69 -8.79 4.67
CA LEU A 95 -6.47 -9.18 5.38
C LEU A 95 -5.36 -8.24 4.90
N PRO A 96 -4.31 -8.00 5.70
CA PRO A 96 -3.17 -7.21 5.23
C PRO A 96 -2.44 -7.94 4.09
N PHE A 97 -2.51 -7.42 2.86
CA PHE A 97 -1.71 -7.85 1.70
C PHE A 97 -0.22 -7.47 1.79
N ASN A 98 0.25 -7.23 3.02
CA ASN A 98 1.51 -6.55 3.26
C ASN A 98 2.69 -7.35 2.68
N LYS A 99 2.65 -8.69 2.65
CA LYS A 99 3.76 -9.48 2.11
C LYS A 99 3.72 -9.56 0.60
N THR A 100 2.54 -9.69 -0.01
CA THR A 100 2.42 -9.61 -1.48
C THR A 100 2.88 -8.24 -1.99
N GLU A 101 2.48 -7.15 -1.34
CA GLU A 101 2.95 -5.81 -1.65
C GLU A 101 4.47 -5.69 -1.50
N GLU A 102 5.02 -6.14 -0.36
CA GLU A 102 6.47 -6.14 -0.11
C GLU A 102 7.24 -6.93 -1.17
N PHE A 103 6.73 -8.10 -1.58
CA PHE A 103 7.31 -8.90 -2.66
C PHE A 103 7.36 -8.13 -3.98
N LEU A 104 6.23 -7.54 -4.40
CA LEU A 104 6.15 -6.75 -5.64
C LEU A 104 7.09 -5.55 -5.62
N VAL A 105 7.15 -4.83 -4.49
CA VAL A 105 8.07 -3.70 -4.30
C VAL A 105 9.53 -4.16 -4.41
N ASN A 106 9.88 -5.30 -3.80
CA ASN A 106 11.24 -5.81 -3.84
C ASN A 106 11.69 -6.21 -5.25
N ILE A 107 10.82 -6.88 -6.02
CA ILE A 107 11.10 -7.18 -7.44
C ILE A 107 11.23 -5.89 -8.24
N GLY A 108 10.29 -4.95 -8.07
CA GLY A 108 10.31 -3.68 -8.78
C GLY A 108 11.61 -2.91 -8.53
N ASN A 109 12.05 -2.82 -7.27
CA ASN A 109 13.29 -2.15 -6.90
C ASN A 109 14.54 -2.81 -7.48
N PHE A 110 14.62 -4.14 -7.43
CA PHE A 110 15.72 -4.89 -8.04
C PHE A 110 15.78 -4.67 -9.55
N SER A 111 14.63 -4.76 -10.20
CA SER A 111 14.52 -4.70 -11.65
C SER A 111 14.83 -3.31 -12.16
N TYR A 112 14.29 -2.26 -11.53
CA TYR A 112 14.61 -0.88 -11.85
C TYR A 112 16.10 -0.58 -11.71
N ARG A 113 16.71 -0.91 -10.56
CA ARG A 113 18.11 -0.59 -10.29
C ARG A 113 19.05 -1.28 -11.28
N THR A 114 18.73 -2.51 -11.64
CA THR A 114 19.52 -3.27 -12.60
C THR A 114 19.27 -2.77 -14.03
N ALA A 115 18.04 -2.40 -14.39
CA ALA A 115 17.69 -1.91 -15.71
C ALA A 115 18.38 -0.59 -16.07
N VAL A 116 18.53 0.32 -15.11
CA VAL A 116 19.18 1.64 -15.34
C VAL A 116 20.70 1.58 -15.39
N ARG A 117 21.31 0.42 -15.06
CA ARG A 117 22.75 0.21 -15.13
C ARG A 117 23.19 -0.10 -16.56
N ASP A 118 24.41 0.29 -16.91
CA ASP A 118 25.03 -0.13 -18.17
C ASP A 118 25.46 -1.60 -18.07
N LEU A 119 24.55 -2.51 -18.42
CA LEU A 119 24.78 -3.95 -18.30
C LEU A 119 25.85 -4.48 -19.25
N ASP A 120 26.24 -3.72 -20.28
CA ASP A 120 27.37 -4.05 -21.15
C ASP A 120 28.72 -3.90 -20.41
N LYS A 121 28.79 -2.99 -19.42
CA LYS A 121 29.98 -2.76 -18.59
C LYS A 121 29.90 -3.43 -17.22
N GLU A 122 28.70 -3.44 -16.64
CA GLU A 122 28.40 -3.96 -15.31
C GLU A 122 27.31 -5.04 -15.43
N PRO A 123 27.65 -6.25 -15.91
CA PRO A 123 26.68 -7.32 -16.05
C PRO A 123 26.05 -7.74 -14.73
N LEU A 124 24.95 -8.49 -14.81
CA LEU A 124 24.39 -9.18 -13.65
C LEU A 124 25.47 -9.98 -12.92
N THR A 125 25.62 -9.72 -11.63
CA THR A 125 26.48 -10.54 -10.77
C THR A 125 25.82 -11.90 -10.51
N ASP A 126 26.61 -12.91 -10.14
CA ASP A 126 26.07 -14.24 -9.79
C ASP A 126 24.99 -14.18 -8.70
N LYS A 127 25.13 -13.24 -7.76
CA LYS A 127 24.14 -13.00 -6.71
C LYS A 127 22.84 -12.42 -7.24
N GLU A 128 22.92 -11.45 -8.16
CA GLU A 128 21.74 -10.86 -8.80
C GLU A 128 21.04 -11.91 -9.69
N TYR A 129 21.79 -12.75 -10.40
CA TYR A 129 21.24 -13.82 -11.20
C TYR A 129 20.57 -14.92 -10.36
N ALA A 130 21.21 -15.33 -9.26
CA ALA A 130 20.61 -16.25 -8.29
C ALA A 130 19.33 -15.67 -7.66
N SER A 131 19.32 -14.36 -7.40
CA SER A 131 18.15 -13.65 -6.90
C SER A 131 17.00 -13.68 -7.91
N LEU A 132 17.28 -13.39 -9.19
CA LEU A 132 16.28 -13.44 -10.25
C LEU A 132 15.67 -14.85 -10.42
N LYS A 133 16.49 -15.91 -10.30
CA LYS A 133 16.00 -17.31 -10.27
C LYS A 133 15.06 -17.60 -9.10
N LYS A 134 15.36 -17.06 -7.91
CA LYS A 134 14.46 -17.18 -6.75
C LYS A 134 13.15 -16.46 -7.00
N LEU A 135 13.21 -15.21 -7.49
CA LEU A 135 12.02 -14.43 -7.83
C LEU A 135 11.14 -15.14 -8.87
N TYR A 136 11.75 -15.81 -9.85
CA TYR A 136 11.04 -16.63 -10.83
C TYR A 136 10.26 -17.79 -10.19
N ALA A 137 10.90 -18.52 -9.27
CA ALA A 137 10.24 -19.62 -8.56
C ALA A 137 9.12 -19.09 -7.66
N GLN A 138 9.38 -18.00 -6.93
CA GLN A 138 8.42 -17.36 -6.04
C GLN A 138 7.22 -16.79 -6.79
N SER A 139 7.44 -16.14 -7.95
CA SER A 139 6.36 -15.60 -8.76
C SER A 139 5.46 -16.70 -9.31
N ARG A 140 6.01 -17.86 -9.68
CA ARG A 140 5.22 -19.04 -10.07
C ARG A 140 4.29 -19.49 -8.96
N ASP A 141 4.83 -19.67 -7.76
CA ASP A 141 4.07 -20.18 -6.63
C ASP A 141 2.97 -19.17 -6.23
N ILE A 142 3.23 -17.86 -6.28
CA ILE A 142 2.21 -16.82 -6.06
C ILE A 142 1.15 -16.82 -7.17
N GLN A 143 1.59 -16.92 -8.42
CA GLN A 143 0.72 -16.97 -9.60
C GLN A 143 -0.27 -18.14 -9.49
N ASP A 144 0.21 -19.32 -9.12
CA ASP A 144 -0.61 -20.52 -8.99
C ASP A 144 -1.66 -20.36 -7.88
N GLU A 145 -1.26 -19.80 -6.72
CA GLU A 145 -2.19 -19.50 -5.63
C GLU A 145 -3.26 -18.47 -6.04
N LEU A 146 -2.88 -17.40 -6.75
CA LEU A 146 -3.85 -16.40 -7.26
C LEU A 146 -4.82 -17.02 -8.28
N ARG A 147 -4.32 -17.90 -9.16
CA ARG A 147 -5.17 -18.63 -10.13
C ARG A 147 -6.14 -19.57 -9.43
N ASP A 148 -5.73 -20.24 -8.36
CA ASP A 148 -6.62 -21.10 -7.58
C ASP A 148 -7.71 -20.30 -6.88
N VAL A 149 -7.38 -19.12 -6.33
CA VAL A 149 -8.40 -18.20 -5.81
C VAL A 149 -9.36 -17.76 -6.92
N GLN A 150 -8.85 -17.34 -8.07
CA GLN A 150 -9.68 -16.93 -9.20
C GLN A 150 -10.64 -18.04 -9.65
N LYS A 151 -10.13 -19.25 -9.77
CA LYS A 151 -10.91 -20.44 -10.14
C LYS A 151 -12.02 -20.69 -9.12
N ASN A 152 -11.71 -20.67 -7.83
CA ASN A 152 -12.67 -20.93 -6.77
C ASN A 152 -13.77 -19.85 -6.69
N VAL A 153 -13.40 -18.57 -6.90
CA VAL A 153 -14.36 -17.46 -6.96
C VAL A 153 -15.34 -17.63 -8.12
N LEU A 154 -14.84 -17.97 -9.30
CA LEU A 154 -15.67 -18.17 -10.50
C LEU A 154 -16.55 -19.41 -10.39
N GLN A 155 -16.01 -20.54 -9.91
CA GLN A 155 -16.74 -21.81 -9.80
C GLN A 155 -17.90 -21.75 -8.80
N ASN A 156 -17.70 -21.04 -7.68
CA ASN A 156 -18.71 -20.92 -6.63
C ASN A 156 -19.53 -19.63 -6.72
N ASN A 157 -19.31 -18.81 -7.76
CA ASN A 157 -19.98 -17.53 -7.99
C ASN A 157 -19.95 -16.63 -6.74
N LEU A 158 -18.77 -16.54 -6.12
CA LEU A 158 -18.54 -15.80 -4.88
C LEU A 158 -18.50 -14.29 -5.17
N ARG A 159 -19.01 -13.50 -4.23
CA ARG A 159 -19.04 -12.03 -4.33
C ARG A 159 -18.08 -11.42 -3.32
N TRP A 160 -17.16 -10.59 -3.78
CA TRP A 160 -16.17 -9.92 -2.93
C TRP A 160 -16.83 -9.06 -1.85
N MET A 161 -17.91 -8.37 -2.22
CA MET A 161 -18.69 -7.52 -1.33
C MET A 161 -19.37 -8.29 -0.18
N ASP A 162 -19.77 -9.54 -0.39
CA ASP A 162 -20.36 -10.35 0.69
C ASP A 162 -19.33 -10.66 1.77
N VAL A 163 -18.07 -10.85 1.37
CA VAL A 163 -16.97 -11.15 2.27
C VAL A 163 -16.55 -9.90 3.04
N GLU A 164 -16.45 -8.76 2.36
CA GLU A 164 -16.20 -7.46 3.01
C GLU A 164 -17.29 -7.12 4.03
N LEU A 165 -18.57 -7.29 3.69
CA LEU A 165 -19.67 -7.05 4.61
C LEU A 165 -19.66 -8.01 5.81
N ALA A 166 -19.33 -9.28 5.58
CA ALA A 166 -19.21 -10.27 6.65
C ALA A 166 -18.13 -9.86 7.67
N LEU A 167 -16.95 -9.47 7.18
CA LEU A 167 -15.87 -8.99 8.04
C LEU A 167 -16.21 -7.70 8.77
N ALA A 168 -16.79 -6.71 8.09
CA ALA A 168 -17.19 -5.45 8.71
C ALA A 168 -18.26 -5.63 9.80
N THR A 169 -19.10 -6.66 9.69
CA THR A 169 -20.16 -6.95 10.66
C THR A 169 -19.79 -7.99 11.72
N GLY A 170 -18.57 -8.52 11.67
CA GLY A 170 -18.09 -9.57 12.57
C GLY A 170 -18.89 -10.88 12.46
N LYS A 171 -19.60 -11.08 11.35
CA LYS A 171 -20.30 -12.34 11.06
C LYS A 171 -19.38 -13.20 10.21
N GLU A 172 -19.28 -14.48 10.52
CA GLU A 172 -18.62 -15.40 9.60
C GLU A 172 -19.33 -15.35 8.24
N ALA A 173 -18.55 -15.15 7.17
CA ALA A 173 -19.09 -15.28 5.82
C ALA A 173 -19.61 -16.71 5.67
N LYS A 174 -20.73 -16.89 4.97
CA LYS A 174 -21.25 -18.25 4.69
C LYS A 174 -20.24 -19.12 3.94
N ASP A 175 -19.32 -18.48 3.21
CA ASP A 175 -18.23 -19.11 2.49
C ASP A 175 -16.95 -18.28 2.68
N ASN A 176 -15.94 -18.86 3.33
CA ASN A 176 -14.65 -18.22 3.63
C ASN A 176 -13.60 -18.43 2.53
N THR A 177 -13.97 -19.03 1.38
CA THR A 177 -13.04 -19.41 0.31
C THR A 177 -12.18 -18.23 -0.19
N ILE A 178 -12.75 -17.03 -0.35
CA ILE A 178 -11.98 -15.83 -0.74
C ILE A 178 -10.93 -15.47 0.32
N ILE A 179 -11.35 -15.45 1.59
CA ILE A 179 -10.47 -15.09 2.71
C ILE A 179 -9.33 -16.10 2.82
N ASP A 180 -9.65 -17.39 2.80
CA ASP A 180 -8.67 -18.45 2.97
C ASP A 180 -7.74 -18.57 1.77
N GLY A 181 -8.25 -18.28 0.57
CA GLY A 181 -7.45 -18.08 -0.63
C GLY A 181 -6.39 -16.99 -0.44
N PHE A 182 -6.80 -15.80 0.00
CA PHE A 182 -5.86 -14.71 0.26
C PHE A 182 -4.89 -14.99 1.41
N LYS A 183 -5.34 -15.61 2.50
CA LYS A 183 -4.42 -16.08 3.56
C LYS A 183 -3.38 -17.04 3.02
N THR A 184 -3.76 -17.87 2.04
CA THR A 184 -2.86 -18.85 1.44
C THR A 184 -1.81 -18.13 0.59
N VAL A 185 -2.22 -17.21 -0.29
CA VAL A 185 -1.29 -16.33 -1.04
C VAL A 185 -0.33 -15.63 -0.08
N GLU A 186 -0.85 -14.94 0.94
CA GLU A 186 -0.02 -14.21 1.91
C GLU A 186 0.91 -15.12 2.70
N ARG A 187 0.46 -16.32 3.09
CA ARG A 187 1.29 -17.30 3.78
C ARG A 187 2.39 -17.83 2.88
N THR A 188 2.10 -18.06 1.60
CA THR A 188 3.07 -18.48 0.58
C THR A 188 4.15 -17.41 0.43
N VAL A 189 3.77 -16.13 0.30
CA VAL A 189 4.72 -15.02 0.22
C VAL A 189 5.52 -14.85 1.52
N LYS A 190 4.86 -14.94 2.67
CA LYS A 190 5.50 -14.84 3.99
C LYS A 190 6.48 -15.99 4.26
N GLY A 191 6.26 -17.15 3.63
CA GLY A 191 7.17 -18.30 3.72
C GLY A 191 8.51 -18.05 3.04
N TYR A 192 8.62 -17.03 2.19
CA TYR A 192 9.88 -16.60 1.62
C TYR A 192 10.69 -15.85 2.68
N ASP A 193 11.91 -16.30 2.90
CA ASP A 193 12.78 -15.76 3.93
C ASP A 193 13.05 -14.27 3.68
N ASN A 194 12.79 -13.42 4.68
CA ASN A 194 13.12 -12.00 4.59
C ASN A 194 14.65 -11.82 4.38
N ALA A 195 15.49 -12.80 4.75
CA ALA A 195 16.92 -12.76 4.50
C ALA A 195 17.28 -12.74 2.99
N ASP A 196 16.46 -13.36 2.14
CA ASP A 196 16.69 -13.42 0.69
C ASP A 196 16.34 -12.11 -0.01
N LEU A 197 15.29 -11.42 0.46
CA LEU A 197 14.88 -10.09 0.02
C LEU A 197 15.67 -8.97 0.71
N ASN A 198 16.46 -9.29 1.75
CA ASN A 198 17.43 -8.40 2.40
C ASN A 198 18.87 -8.62 1.89
N SER A 199 19.06 -9.42 0.83
CA SER A 199 20.35 -9.53 0.15
C SER A 199 20.83 -8.12 -0.28
N PRO A 200 22.15 -7.84 -0.36
CA PRO A 200 22.66 -6.54 -0.82
C PRO A 200 22.08 -6.07 -2.18
N SER A 201 21.66 -7.03 -3.00
CA SER A 201 20.93 -6.82 -4.26
C SER A 201 19.50 -6.27 -4.08
N PHE A 202 18.99 -6.11 -2.87
CA PHE A 202 17.64 -5.60 -2.58
C PHE A 202 17.65 -4.59 -1.42
N ALA A 203 18.68 -4.62 -0.57
CA ALA A 203 18.77 -3.88 0.69
C ALA A 203 18.63 -2.35 0.58
N ASN A 204 18.95 -1.71 -0.56
CA ASN A 204 19.12 -0.25 -0.61
C ASN A 204 17.86 0.61 -0.45
N PHE A 205 16.66 0.03 -0.37
CA PHE A 205 15.43 0.79 -0.03
C PHE A 205 14.88 0.49 1.36
N GLN A 206 14.98 -0.77 1.85
CA GLN A 206 14.78 -1.11 3.27
C GLN A 206 15.81 -0.38 4.16
N ASN A 207 17.00 -0.09 3.61
CA ASN A 207 18.11 0.55 4.30
C ASN A 207 17.85 1.99 4.78
N ARG A 208 16.76 2.68 4.39
CA ARG A 208 16.48 3.97 5.04
C ARG A 208 16.27 3.78 6.54
N ASP A 209 15.52 2.74 6.94
CA ASP A 209 15.23 2.47 8.35
C ASP A 209 16.41 1.80 9.08
N ASP A 210 17.17 0.94 8.40
CA ASP A 210 18.35 0.28 8.99
C ASP A 210 19.57 1.19 9.14
N ASN A 211 19.75 2.19 8.26
CA ASN A 211 20.78 3.22 8.43
C ASN A 211 20.59 4.01 9.73
N TYR A 212 19.35 4.14 10.22
CA TYR A 212 19.07 4.80 11.50
C TYR A 212 19.42 3.95 12.73
N LYS A 213 19.63 2.63 12.59
CA LYS A 213 20.08 1.73 13.69
C LYS A 213 21.55 1.94 14.04
N HIS A 214 22.38 2.28 13.04
CA HIS A 214 23.83 2.45 13.20
C HIS A 214 24.27 3.91 13.36
N LEU A 215 23.32 4.85 13.56
CA LEU A 215 23.66 6.26 13.76
C LEU A 215 24.66 6.41 14.90
N GLN A 216 25.69 7.21 14.64
CA GLN A 216 26.62 7.65 15.67
C GLN A 216 26.12 8.96 16.28
N GLY A 217 26.55 9.24 17.51
CA GLY A 217 26.20 10.48 18.22
C GLY A 217 25.41 10.27 19.50
N ARG A 218 25.23 11.37 20.23
CA ARG A 218 24.57 11.39 21.54
C ARG A 218 23.06 11.23 21.42
N MET A 219 22.42 10.77 22.49
CA MET A 219 20.97 10.81 22.57
C MET A 219 20.50 12.27 22.72
N VAL A 220 19.52 12.65 21.90
CA VAL A 220 18.85 13.94 21.98
C VAL A 220 17.61 13.83 22.87
N SER A 221 17.33 14.91 23.58
CA SER A 221 16.11 15.09 24.37
C SER A 221 14.94 15.54 23.49
N LYS A 222 13.71 15.45 24.00
CA LYS A 222 12.51 15.99 23.33
C LYS A 222 12.66 17.47 22.97
N LYS A 223 13.28 18.26 23.85
CA LYS A 223 13.52 19.69 23.63
C LYS A 223 14.49 19.92 22.48
N GLU A 224 15.55 19.14 22.41
CA GLU A 224 16.53 19.22 21.32
C GLU A 224 15.95 18.79 19.98
N ALA A 225 15.09 17.75 19.96
CA ALA A 225 14.37 17.36 18.76
C ALA A 225 13.44 18.48 18.25
N ILE A 226 12.75 19.19 19.15
CA ILE A 226 11.95 20.38 18.81
C ILE A 226 12.81 21.48 18.21
N GLU A 227 13.98 21.77 18.79
CA GLU A 227 14.89 22.81 18.27
C GLU A 227 15.48 22.42 16.90
N THR A 228 15.86 21.15 16.71
CA THR A 228 16.27 20.65 15.37
C THR A 228 15.15 20.85 14.35
N ALA A 229 13.91 20.47 14.69
CA ALA A 229 12.77 20.61 13.80
C ALA A 229 12.49 22.09 13.46
N LYS A 230 12.59 23.01 14.43
CA LYS A 230 12.46 24.46 14.20
C LYS A 230 13.54 25.00 13.27
N ASN A 231 14.79 24.61 13.50
CA ASN A 231 15.93 25.03 12.67
C ASN A 231 15.78 24.55 11.23
N TYR A 232 15.35 23.29 11.04
CA TYR A 232 15.08 22.74 9.70
C TYR A 232 13.87 23.40 9.02
N ALA A 233 12.83 23.72 9.79
CA ALA A 233 11.63 24.40 9.28
C ALA A 233 11.84 25.89 9.00
N GLY A 234 12.96 26.48 9.43
CA GLY A 234 13.19 27.92 9.37
C GLY A 234 12.27 28.74 10.29
N ILE A 235 11.64 28.12 11.30
CA ILE A 235 10.68 28.78 12.18
C ILE A 235 11.36 29.28 13.45
N LYS A 236 11.31 30.61 13.66
CA LYS A 236 11.86 31.24 14.86
C LYS A 236 10.89 31.24 16.04
N ASN A 237 9.58 31.30 15.78
CA ASN A 237 8.56 31.43 16.82
C ASN A 237 7.40 30.45 16.56
N THR A 238 7.16 29.53 17.48
CA THR A 238 6.03 28.58 17.41
C THR A 238 4.96 28.93 18.44
N ARG A 239 3.68 28.81 18.08
CA ARG A 239 2.56 28.90 19.01
C ARG A 239 2.48 27.69 19.94
N SER A 240 2.78 26.50 19.42
CA SER A 240 2.88 25.27 20.19
C SER A 240 3.92 24.34 19.57
N ALA A 241 4.63 23.61 20.42
CA ALA A 241 5.57 22.57 20.00
C ALA A 241 5.43 21.37 20.94
N GLU A 242 5.21 20.19 20.37
CA GLU A 242 5.12 18.94 21.11
C GLU A 242 6.05 17.89 20.48
N ALA A 243 6.67 17.05 21.32
CA ALA A 243 7.46 15.91 20.86
C ALA A 243 7.06 14.64 21.61
N LYS A 244 6.65 13.61 20.87
CA LYS A 244 6.27 12.30 21.38
C LYS A 244 7.27 11.25 20.92
N PRO A 245 7.70 10.32 21.80
CA PRO A 245 8.48 9.17 21.35
C PRO A 245 7.61 8.30 20.45
N ASN A 246 8.25 7.59 19.53
CA ASN A 246 7.59 6.61 18.70
C ASN A 246 7.02 5.42 19.51
N GLU A 247 5.98 4.79 18.97
CA GLU A 247 5.29 3.66 19.62
C GLU A 247 6.13 2.38 19.64
N LYS A 248 5.77 1.44 20.52
CA LYS A 248 6.45 0.14 20.64
C LYS A 248 6.22 -0.67 19.35
N GLY A 249 7.30 -0.98 18.63
CA GLY A 249 7.26 -1.78 17.40
C GLY A 249 8.13 -1.22 16.26
N ALA A 250 8.53 0.04 16.35
CA ALA A 250 9.41 0.66 15.35
C ALA A 250 10.85 0.11 15.39
N HIS A 251 11.46 -0.06 14.21
CA HIS A 251 12.79 -0.64 14.05
C HIS A 251 13.95 0.23 14.56
N PHE A 252 13.72 1.52 14.82
CA PHE A 252 14.68 2.46 15.40
C PHE A 252 13.96 3.53 16.25
N SER A 253 14.71 4.28 17.05
CA SER A 253 14.17 5.22 18.04
C SER A 253 14.12 6.65 17.50
N PHE A 254 12.94 7.29 17.47
CA PHE A 254 12.75 8.68 17.03
C PHE A 254 11.70 9.42 17.88
N TYR A 255 11.66 10.75 17.76
CA TYR A 255 10.60 11.60 18.26
C TYR A 255 9.78 12.13 17.10
N SER A 256 8.46 12.02 17.17
CA SER A 256 7.56 12.75 16.31
C SER A 256 7.27 14.12 16.91
N VAL A 257 7.61 15.16 16.16
CA VAL A 257 7.54 16.56 16.55
C VAL A 257 6.42 17.24 15.77
N SER A 258 5.49 17.87 16.49
CA SER A 258 4.43 18.69 15.90
C SER A 258 4.63 20.15 16.31
N LEU A 259 4.79 21.03 15.32
CA LEU A 259 4.94 22.47 15.48
C LEU A 259 3.74 23.19 14.88
N LYS A 260 3.23 24.21 15.57
CA LYS A 260 2.27 25.15 14.99
C LYS A 260 2.86 26.54 14.95
N ASP A 261 2.90 27.15 13.78
CA ASP A 261 3.25 28.55 13.64
C ASP A 261 2.07 29.44 14.08
N LYS A 262 2.34 30.73 14.32
CA LYS A 262 1.35 31.76 14.62
C LYS A 262 0.32 31.92 13.49
N ASP A 263 0.75 31.70 12.25
CA ASP A 263 -0.09 31.78 11.04
C ASP A 263 -0.96 30.52 10.83
N GLY A 264 -0.91 29.56 11.75
CA GLY A 264 -1.76 28.37 11.72
C GLY A 264 -1.23 27.24 10.84
N HIS A 265 -0.02 27.36 10.31
CA HIS A 265 0.70 26.27 9.65
C HIS A 265 1.06 25.19 10.66
N GLU A 266 0.69 23.95 10.36
CA GLU A 266 1.04 22.79 11.17
C GLU A 266 2.11 21.97 10.45
N ILE A 267 3.22 21.79 11.15
CA ILE A 267 4.41 21.11 10.69
C ILE A 267 4.60 19.87 11.54
N THR A 268 4.79 18.74 10.88
CA THR A 268 5.12 17.47 11.53
C THR A 268 6.45 16.98 11.02
N ALA A 269 7.33 16.53 11.92
CA ALA A 269 8.64 16.02 11.57
C ALA A 269 9.04 14.88 12.50
N ASP A 270 9.69 13.85 11.96
CA ASP A 270 10.30 12.82 12.81
C ASP A 270 11.81 13.03 12.90
N ILE A 271 12.32 13.08 14.14
CA ILE A 271 13.73 13.32 14.45
C ILE A 271 14.30 12.10 15.18
N THR A 272 15.38 11.54 14.67
CA THR A 272 16.07 10.40 15.30
C THR A 272 16.50 10.74 16.74
N ARG A 273 16.33 9.80 17.68
CA ARG A 273 16.76 9.99 19.08
C ARG A 273 18.28 9.98 19.23
N LYS A 274 19.01 9.38 18.29
CA LYS A 274 20.47 9.32 18.29
C LYS A 274 21.01 10.21 17.18
N GLY A 275 21.85 11.19 17.54
CA GLY A 275 22.41 12.16 16.59
C GLY A 275 21.46 13.31 16.21
N GLY A 276 20.14 13.15 16.36
CA GLY A 276 19.18 14.25 16.16
C GLY A 276 18.94 14.61 14.71
N TYR A 277 19.08 13.66 13.78
CA TYR A 277 18.85 13.85 12.36
C TYR A 277 17.36 13.83 12.01
N PRO A 278 16.88 14.72 11.12
CA PRO A 278 15.53 14.65 10.58
C PRO A 278 15.39 13.47 9.61
N ILE A 279 14.30 12.73 9.75
CA ILE A 279 13.95 11.57 8.93
C ILE A 279 13.01 12.01 7.81
N TRP A 280 11.93 12.68 8.19
CA TRP A 280 10.96 13.26 7.26
C TRP A 280 10.35 14.53 7.86
N PHE A 281 9.75 15.34 6.99
CA PHE A 281 9.15 16.62 7.31
C PHE A 281 7.93 16.85 6.43
N PHE A 282 6.84 17.31 7.02
CA PHE A 282 5.61 17.69 6.33
C PHE A 282 5.11 19.03 6.85
N THR A 283 4.67 19.89 5.93
CA THR A 283 4.00 21.15 6.25
C THR A 283 2.61 21.14 5.65
N SER A 284 1.60 21.40 6.48
CA SER A 284 0.24 21.66 6.04
C SER A 284 0.01 23.16 6.06
N ALA A 285 -0.22 23.74 4.88
CA ALA A 285 -0.79 25.07 4.78
C ALA A 285 -2.31 24.92 4.86
N ARG A 286 -2.94 25.61 5.82
CA ARG A 286 -4.40 25.75 5.80
C ARG A 286 -4.76 26.53 4.54
N SER A 287 -5.38 25.87 3.57
CA SER A 287 -5.96 26.56 2.41
C SER A 287 -6.94 27.59 2.94
N ALA A 288 -6.67 28.87 2.70
CA ALA A 288 -7.68 29.90 2.86
C ALA A 288 -8.83 29.53 1.93
N ASP A 289 -9.95 29.16 2.53
CA ASP A 289 -11.23 28.93 1.88
C ASP A 289 -11.60 30.23 1.15
N LYS A 290 -11.25 30.32 -0.13
CA LYS A 290 -11.84 31.31 -1.02
C LYS A 290 -13.19 30.74 -1.42
N THR A 291 -14.19 31.04 -0.60
CA THR A 291 -15.59 31.10 -1.04
C THR A 291 -15.62 31.85 -2.37
N LEU A 292 -15.91 31.12 -3.45
CA LEU A 292 -16.35 31.69 -4.72
C LEU A 292 -17.73 32.31 -4.46
N ALA A 293 -17.75 33.63 -4.36
CA ALA A 293 -18.92 34.47 -4.56
C ALA A 293 -18.58 35.44 -5.70
#